data_AF-A0A969HGW9-F1
#
_entry.id   AF-A0A969HGW9-F1
#
_cell.length_a   1.000
_cell.length_b   1.000
_cell.length_c   1.000
_cell.angle_alpha   90.00
_cell.angle_beta   90.00
_cell.angle_gamma   90.00
#
_symmetry.space_group_name_H-M   'P 1'
#
loop_
_entity.id
_entity.type
_entity.pdbx_description
1 polymer ?
#
loop_
_entity_poly.entity_id
_entity_poly.type
_entity_poly.pdbx_seq_one_letter_code
_entity_poly.pdbx_strand_id
1 'polypeptide(L)'
;MSTDTFSSRILRSYLQNLPIKEDTVIYLFNGKIKPDQSFGYLVIDMDIGERNLQQCADAAIRLRAEYLYAQQRFEEIHFNFSSGDTAFYSRWREGYRAEVDEQSDRVKWVKKRITMAPMPLFVNT
;
A
#
# COMPACT_ATOMS: atom_id res chain seq x y z
N MET A 1 -3.65 -22.76 19.55
CA MET A 1 -3.51 -22.35 18.13
C MET A 1 -3.16 -20.87 18.14
N SER A 2 -1.96 -20.50 17.70
CA SER A 2 -1.51 -19.11 17.69
C SER A 2 -2.36 -18.27 16.74
N THR A 3 -2.74 -17.07 17.16
CA THR A 3 -3.50 -16.07 16.40
C THR A 3 -2.87 -15.75 15.04
N ASP A 4 -1.56 -15.94 14.94
CA ASP A 4 -0.73 -15.69 13.76
C ASP A 4 -1.11 -16.57 12.55
N THR A 5 -1.43 -17.85 12.78
CA THR A 5 -1.86 -18.78 11.71
C THR A 5 -3.27 -18.49 11.20
N PHE A 6 -4.15 -18.00 12.07
CA PHE A 6 -5.51 -17.64 11.68
C PHE A 6 -5.51 -16.35 10.84
N SER A 7 -4.73 -15.35 11.25
CA SER A 7 -4.56 -14.08 10.53
C SER A 7 -3.96 -14.28 9.14
N SER A 8 -2.93 -15.14 9.01
CA SER A 8 -2.30 -15.43 7.71
C SER A 8 -3.24 -16.14 6.73
N ARG A 9 -4.13 -17.01 7.22
CA ARG A 9 -5.14 -17.69 6.39
C ARG A 9 -6.18 -16.71 5.84
N ILE A 10 -6.62 -15.75 6.64
CA ILE A 10 -7.60 -14.75 6.19
C ILE A 10 -6.96 -13.78 5.19
N LEU A 11 -5.73 -13.32 5.43
CA LEU A 11 -5.00 -12.50 4.46
C LEU A 11 -4.82 -13.24 3.12
N ARG A 12 -4.44 -14.52 3.17
CA ARG A 12 -4.35 -15.35 1.96
C ARG A 12 -5.67 -15.40 1.19
N SER A 13 -6.78 -15.62 1.91
CA SER A 13 -8.11 -15.65 1.30
C SER A 13 -8.47 -14.31 0.69
N TYR A 14 -8.17 -13.19 1.36
CA TYR A 14 -8.36 -11.85 0.80
C TYR A 14 -7.60 -11.67 -0.52
N LEU A 15 -6.30 -12.00 -0.55
CA LEU A 15 -5.47 -11.86 -1.75
C LEU A 15 -5.95 -12.71 -2.92
N GLN A 16 -6.51 -13.90 -2.65
CA GLN A 16 -7.04 -14.79 -3.69
C GLN A 16 -8.37 -14.31 -4.29
N ASN A 17 -9.07 -13.37 -3.65
CA ASN A 17 -10.36 -12.84 -4.09
C ASN A 17 -10.27 -11.39 -4.59
N LEU A 18 -9.06 -10.88 -4.80
CA LEU A 18 -8.89 -9.57 -5.43
C LEU A 18 -9.41 -9.59 -6.87
N PRO A 19 -10.02 -8.50 -7.35
CA PRO A 19 -10.44 -8.38 -8.74
C PRO A 19 -9.21 -8.48 -9.65
N ILE A 20 -9.39 -9.11 -10.81
CA ILE A 20 -8.33 -9.34 -11.79
C ILE A 20 -8.77 -8.73 -13.12
N LYS A 21 -7.81 -8.26 -13.90
CA LYS A 21 -8.05 -7.85 -15.28
C LYS A 21 -8.29 -9.08 -16.15
N GLU A 22 -9.06 -8.89 -17.22
CA GLU A 22 -9.32 -9.93 -18.21
C GLU A 22 -8.05 -10.33 -18.97
N ASP A 23 -7.16 -9.37 -19.22
CA ASP A 23 -5.85 -9.60 -19.82
C ASP A 23 -4.72 -9.63 -18.78
N THR A 24 -3.58 -10.19 -19.19
CA THR A 24 -2.35 -10.24 -18.39
C THR A 24 -1.27 -9.28 -18.89
N VAL A 25 -1.64 -8.29 -19.73
CA VAL A 25 -0.68 -7.39 -20.36
C VAL A 25 -0.13 -6.44 -19.33
N ILE A 26 1.19 -6.49 -19.13
CA ILE A 26 1.87 -5.59 -18.20
C ILE A 26 2.27 -4.31 -18.93
N TYR A 27 1.82 -3.17 -18.40
CA TYR A 27 2.21 -1.84 -18.85
C TYR A 27 3.27 -1.27 -17.91
N LEU A 28 4.23 -0.54 -18.47
CA LEU A 28 5.10 0.35 -17.72
C LEU A 28 4.28 1.55 -17.23
N PHE A 29 4.77 2.24 -16.19
CA PHE A 29 4.12 3.44 -15.66
C PHE A 29 3.84 4.52 -16.72
N ASN A 30 4.65 4.60 -17.77
CA ASN A 30 4.46 5.53 -18.88
C ASN A 30 3.40 5.07 -19.92
N GLY A 31 2.63 4.02 -19.63
CA GLY A 31 1.59 3.47 -20.49
C GLY A 31 2.08 2.60 -21.64
N LYS A 32 3.39 2.45 -21.83
CA LYS A 32 3.93 1.54 -22.86
C LYS A 32 3.85 0.10 -22.38
N ILE A 33 3.60 -0.85 -23.29
CA ILE A 33 3.68 -2.28 -22.99
C ILE A 33 5.10 -2.61 -22.53
N LYS A 34 5.23 -3.35 -21.43
CA LYS A 34 6.51 -3.84 -20.94
C LYS A 34 7.09 -4.83 -21.96
N PRO A 35 8.34 -4.66 -22.44
CA PRO A 35 8.87 -5.55 -23.49
C PRO A 35 8.87 -7.03 -23.12
N ASP A 36 9.19 -7.32 -21.85
CA ASP A 36 9.18 -8.67 -21.32
C ASP A 36 7.88 -8.94 -20.54
N GLN A 37 7.04 -9.77 -21.14
CA GLN A 37 5.74 -10.23 -20.66
C GLN A 37 5.79 -11.61 -19.96
N SER A 38 6.97 -12.23 -19.84
CA SER A 38 7.11 -13.56 -19.23
C SER A 38 6.67 -13.62 -17.76
N PHE A 39 6.62 -12.46 -17.09
CA PHE A 39 6.15 -12.30 -15.71
C PHE A 39 4.62 -12.19 -15.58
N GLY A 40 3.89 -12.04 -16.69
CA GLY A 40 2.44 -11.83 -16.70
C GLY A 40 1.65 -13.12 -16.52
N TYR A 41 1.43 -13.54 -15.28
CA TYR A 41 0.52 -14.65 -14.96
C TYR A 41 -0.90 -14.16 -14.63
N LEU A 42 -1.00 -13.07 -13.87
CA LEU A 42 -2.24 -12.47 -13.42
C LEU A 42 -2.01 -10.98 -13.15
N VAL A 43 -2.95 -10.12 -13.55
CA VAL A 43 -2.90 -8.68 -13.26
C VAL A 43 -4.07 -8.34 -12.35
N ILE A 44 -3.77 -7.86 -11.14
CA ILE A 44 -4.78 -7.39 -10.19
C ILE A 44 -5.38 -6.09 -10.73
N ASP A 45 -6.70 -5.99 -10.74
CA ASP A 45 -7.40 -4.78 -11.15
C ASP A 45 -7.52 -3.81 -9.97
N MET A 46 -6.49 -2.98 -9.81
CA MET A 46 -6.44 -1.96 -8.77
C MET A 46 -5.91 -0.65 -9.35
N ASP A 47 -6.50 0.47 -8.94
CA ASP A 47 -5.94 1.78 -9.25
C ASP A 47 -4.56 1.92 -8.59
N ILE A 48 -3.55 2.36 -9.35
CA ILE A 48 -2.18 2.56 -8.88
C ILE A 48 -1.86 4.05 -8.66
N GLY A 49 -2.80 4.93 -8.97
CA GLY A 49 -2.65 6.38 -8.94
C GLY A 49 -1.81 6.93 -10.09
N GLU A 50 -1.67 8.25 -10.12
CA GLU A 50 -1.01 8.98 -11.22
C GLU A 50 0.50 9.18 -11.02
N ARG A 51 1.08 8.60 -9.98
CA ARG A 51 2.50 8.80 -9.62
C ARG A 51 3.23 7.47 -9.55
N ASN A 52 4.48 7.48 -10.02
CA ASN A 52 5.35 6.31 -9.98
C ASN A 52 5.92 6.08 -8.56
N LEU A 53 5.04 5.72 -7.62
CA LEU A 53 5.37 5.61 -6.20
C LEU A 53 5.33 4.18 -5.66
N GLN A 54 4.79 3.22 -6.42
CA GLN A 54 4.66 1.85 -5.96
C GLN A 54 5.81 0.99 -6.52
N GLN A 55 6.88 0.83 -5.74
CA GLN A 55 7.88 -0.21 -5.96
C GLN A 55 7.39 -1.54 -5.36
N CYS A 56 8.16 -2.61 -5.55
CA CYS A 56 7.75 -3.97 -5.14
C CYS A 56 7.37 -4.09 -3.65
N ALA A 57 8.11 -3.43 -2.76
CA ALA A 57 7.79 -3.42 -1.34
C ALA A 57 6.50 -2.64 -1.05
N ASP A 58 6.27 -1.54 -1.77
CA ASP A 58 5.10 -0.68 -1.59
C ASP A 58 3.80 -1.40 -1.97
N ALA A 59 3.83 -2.24 -3.00
CA ALA A 59 2.68 -3.07 -3.39
C ALA A 59 2.28 -4.04 -2.25
N ALA A 60 3.24 -4.72 -1.63
CA ALA A 60 2.97 -5.63 -0.51
C ALA A 60 2.46 -4.88 0.73
N ILE A 61 3.08 -3.73 1.04
CA ILE A 61 2.66 -2.82 2.12
C ILE A 61 1.21 -2.38 1.90
N ARG A 62 0.88 -1.94 0.68
CA ARG A 62 -0.47 -1.51 0.30
C ARG A 62 -1.49 -2.62 0.45
N LEU A 63 -1.23 -3.80 -0.09
CA LEU A 63 -2.16 -4.94 0.01
C LEU A 63 -2.46 -5.32 1.46
N ARG A 64 -1.44 -5.30 2.33
CA ARG A 64 -1.64 -5.52 3.78
C ARG A 64 -2.47 -4.40 4.40
N ALA A 65 -2.20 -3.15 4.04
CA ALA A 65 -2.93 -1.99 4.56
C ALA A 65 -4.40 -2.03 4.13
N GLU A 66 -4.71 -2.33 2.86
CA GLU A 66 -6.08 -2.45 2.35
C GLU A 66 -6.85 -3.59 3.01
N TYR A 67 -6.21 -4.75 3.21
CA TYR A 67 -6.81 -5.84 3.97
C TYR A 67 -7.22 -5.40 5.38
N LEU A 68 -6.31 -4.77 6.13
CA LEU A 68 -6.59 -4.28 7.48
C LEU A 68 -7.65 -3.16 7.48
N TYR A 69 -7.62 -2.29 6.48
CA TYR A 69 -8.58 -1.20 6.30
C TYR A 69 -9.98 -1.73 6.05
N ALA A 70 -10.14 -2.73 5.17
CA ALA A 70 -11.43 -3.38 4.90
C ALA A 70 -12.03 -4.04 6.14
N GLN A 71 -11.18 -4.47 7.09
CA GLN A 71 -11.59 -5.02 8.39
C GLN A 71 -11.74 -3.95 9.49
N GLN A 72 -11.60 -2.66 9.16
CA GLN A 72 -11.61 -1.53 10.09
C GLN A 72 -10.54 -1.61 11.21
N ARG A 73 -9.47 -2.38 11.01
CA ARG A 73 -8.37 -2.59 11.96
C ARG A 73 -7.30 -1.51 11.84
N PHE A 74 -7.72 -0.24 11.98
CA PHE A 74 -6.87 0.92 11.65
C PHE A 74 -5.62 1.04 12.51
N GLU A 75 -5.69 0.66 13.79
CA GLU A 75 -4.55 0.72 14.71
C GLU A 75 -3.43 -0.28 14.37
N GLU A 76 -3.75 -1.31 13.60
CA GLU A 76 -2.80 -2.33 13.16
C GLU A 76 -2.10 -1.96 11.84
N ILE A 77 -2.54 -0.88 11.21
CA ILE A 77 -1.93 -0.33 10.00
C ILE A 77 -0.73 0.52 10.42
N HIS A 78 0.40 -0.16 10.60
CA HIS A 78 1.69 0.47 10.78
C HIS A 78 2.79 -0.29 10.04
N PHE A 79 3.83 0.43 9.63
CA PHE A 79 4.99 -0.09 8.91
C PHE A 79 6.25 0.61 9.39
N ASN A 80 7.39 -0.06 9.28
CA ASN A 80 8.66 0.53 9.68
C ASN A 80 9.40 1.08 8.47
N PHE A 81 9.96 2.28 8.61
CA PHE A 81 10.96 2.80 7.69
C PHE A 81 12.24 1.97 7.80
N SER A 82 13.09 2.04 6.78
CA SER A 82 14.43 1.44 6.82
C SER A 82 15.29 1.97 7.98
N SER A 83 15.01 3.19 8.46
CA SER A 83 15.62 3.79 9.65
C SER A 83 15.21 3.15 10.99
N GLY A 84 14.19 2.29 10.97
CA GLY A 84 13.57 1.69 12.15
C GLY A 84 12.45 2.52 12.77
N ASP A 85 12.20 3.74 12.28
CA ASP A 85 11.06 4.56 12.73
C ASP A 85 9.74 3.93 12.26
N THR A 86 8.69 4.03 13.06
CA THR A 86 7.37 3.46 12.71
C THR A 86 6.43 4.53 12.12
N ALA A 87 5.87 4.22 10.95
CA ALA A 87 4.77 4.90 10.32
C ALA A 87 3.43 4.35 10.79
N PHE A 88 2.71 5.13 11.60
CA PHE A 88 1.37 4.82 12.05
C PHE A 88 0.31 5.46 11.15
N TYR A 89 -0.64 4.67 10.69
CA TYR A 89 -1.78 5.17 9.92
C TYR A 89 -2.66 6.13 10.74
N SER A 90 -2.84 5.88 12.05
CA SER A 90 -3.58 6.77 12.95
C SER A 90 -3.00 8.19 12.98
N ARG A 91 -1.68 8.33 13.13
CA ARG A 91 -0.95 9.62 13.01
C ARG A 91 -1.21 10.28 11.66
N TRP A 92 -1.16 9.51 10.57
CA TRP A 92 -1.40 10.04 9.23
C TRP A 92 -2.83 10.60 9.07
N ARG A 93 -3.84 9.91 9.62
CA ARG A 93 -5.24 10.34 9.61
C ARG A 93 -5.48 11.64 10.38
N GLU A 94 -4.70 11.89 11.43
CA GLU A 94 -4.73 13.14 12.20
C GLU A 94 -4.07 14.32 11.47
N GLY A 95 -3.55 14.11 10.25
CA GLY A 95 -2.92 15.15 9.42
C GLY A 95 -1.40 15.22 9.56
N TYR A 96 -0.77 14.28 10.27
CA TYR A 96 0.68 14.20 10.29
C TYR A 96 1.22 13.59 9.00
N ARG A 97 2.39 14.03 8.57
CA ARG A 97 3.14 13.48 7.44
C ARG A 97 4.56 13.18 7.90
N ALA A 98 5.09 12.05 7.46
CA ALA A 98 6.48 11.69 7.66
C ALA A 98 7.35 12.56 6.72
N GLU A 99 8.34 13.21 7.30
CA GLU A 99 9.42 13.88 6.58
C GLU A 99 10.73 13.23 7.01
N VAL A 100 11.49 12.73 6.04
CA VAL A 100 12.81 12.14 6.28
C VAL A 100 13.79 13.30 6.43
N ASP A 101 14.53 13.30 7.53
CA ASP A 101 15.64 14.21 7.75
C ASP A 101 16.87 13.70 6.98
N GLU A 102 17.26 14.42 5.92
CA GLU A 102 18.33 14.01 5.01
C GLU A 102 19.71 13.88 5.69
N GLN A 103 19.91 14.51 6.85
CA GLN A 103 21.20 14.46 7.55
C GLN A 103 21.29 13.28 8.53
N SER A 104 20.16 12.80 9.03
CA SER A 104 20.13 11.79 10.11
C SER A 104 19.41 10.49 9.73
N ASP A 105 18.82 10.41 8.53
CA ASP A 105 17.93 9.33 8.08
C ASP A 105 16.78 9.06 9.06
N ARG A 106 16.47 10.00 9.96
CA ARG A 106 15.37 9.89 10.93
C ARG A 106 14.10 10.47 10.38
N VAL A 107 12.97 9.91 10.79
CA VAL A 107 11.65 10.41 10.39
C VAL A 107 11.11 11.40 11.42
N LYS A 108 10.83 12.62 10.96
CA LYS A 108 10.10 13.64 11.71
C LYS A 108 8.64 13.65 11.28
N TRP A 109 7.72 13.69 12.25
CA TRP A 109 6.29 13.79 11.98
C TRP A 109 5.83 15.23 12.08
N VAL A 110 5.54 15.85 10.93
CA VAL A 110 5.04 17.21 10.88
C VAL A 110 3.53 17.22 10.65
N LYS A 111 2.82 18.04 11.42
CA LYS A 111 1.39 18.23 11.20
C LYS A 111 1.20 19.20 10.04
N LYS A 112 0.71 18.71 8.90
CA LYS A 112 0.39 19.58 7.77
C LYS A 112 -1.08 19.98 7.86
N ARG A 113 -1.39 21.23 7.49
CA ARG A 113 -2.78 21.66 7.34
C ARG A 113 -3.40 20.76 6.28
N ILE A 114 -4.49 20.08 6.62
CA ILE A 114 -5.20 19.20 5.68
C ILE A 114 -5.82 20.12 4.62
N THR A 115 -5.08 20.39 3.54
CA THR A 115 -5.71 20.64 2.25
C THR A 115 -6.35 19.30 1.89
N MET A 116 -7.67 19.25 1.75
CA MET A 116 -8.46 18.04 1.45
C MET A 116 -7.97 17.32 0.18
N ALA A 117 -6.85 16.64 0.25
CA ALA A 117 -6.58 15.46 -0.55
C ALA A 117 -6.78 14.32 0.44
N PRO A 118 -7.93 13.60 0.39
CA PRO A 118 -8.00 12.33 1.08
C PRO A 118 -6.81 11.47 0.62
N MET A 119 -6.45 10.45 1.42
CA MET A 119 -5.68 9.33 0.85
C MET A 119 -6.42 8.96 -0.43
N PRO A 120 -5.75 8.72 -1.58
CA PRO A 120 -6.46 8.10 -2.71
C PRO A 120 -7.16 6.88 -2.13
N LEU A 121 -8.47 7.00 -1.99
CA LEU A 121 -9.29 5.99 -1.37
C LEU A 121 -9.36 4.97 -2.48
N PHE A 122 -8.47 3.99 -2.44
CA PHE A 122 -8.43 2.91 -3.41
C PHE A 122 -9.56 1.92 -3.12
N VAL A 123 -10.78 2.44 -3.04
CA VAL A 123 -12.00 1.66 -2.96
C VAL A 123 -12.76 2.00 -4.22
N ASN A 124 -12.68 1.06 -5.16
CA ASN A 124 -13.53 1.04 -6.34
C ASN A 124 -14.98 0.94 -5.84
N THR A 125 -15.74 2.03 -5.96
CA THR A 125 -17.19 1.94 -6.22
C THR A 125 -17.39 1.95 -7.72
#